data_AF-A0A6B3EP02-F1
#
_entry.id   AF-A0A6B3EP02-F1
#
_cell.length_a   1.000
_cell.length_b   1.000
_cell.length_c   1.000
_cell.angle_alpha   90.00
_cell.angle_beta   90.00
_cell.angle_gamma   90.00
#
_symmetry.space_group_name_H-M   'P 1'
#
loop_
_entity.id
_entity.type
_entity.pdbx_description
1 polymer ?
#
loop_
_entity_poly.entity_id
_entity_poly.type
_entity_poly.pdbx_seq_one_letter_code
_entity_poly.pdbx_strand_id
1 'polypeptide(L)' 'KVKAKLGVPVFDDHRNTYYDPANPTGSVKVTDTNTTISILSQPLSGSTITVHVDRATLKK' A
#
# COMPACT_ATOMS: atom_id res chain seq x y z
N LYS A 1 -19.01 -8.49 13.72
CA LYS A 1 -18.87 -7.35 12.78
C LYS A 1 -17.42 -6.90 12.77
N VAL A 2 -16.80 -6.73 11.60
CA VAL A 2 -15.42 -6.24 11.50
C VAL A 2 -15.40 -4.73 11.79
N LYS A 3 -14.45 -4.27 12.60
CA LYS A 3 -14.31 -2.84 12.93
C LYS A 3 -13.68 -2.09 11.75
N ALA A 4 -14.16 -0.87 11.50
CA ALA A 4 -13.54 0.01 10.52
C ALA A 4 -12.08 0.30 10.91
N LYS A 5 -11.22 0.42 9.92
CA LYS A 5 -9.83 0.86 10.05
C LYS A 5 -9.62 2.04 9.11
N LEU A 6 -8.70 2.93 9.46
CA LEU A 6 -8.26 4.00 8.55
C LEU A 6 -7.57 3.37 7.34
N GLY A 7 -7.74 4.00 6.17
CA GLY A 7 -6.99 3.63 4.97
C GLY A 7 -5.49 3.91 5.14
N VAL A 8 -4.67 3.12 4.44
CA VAL A 8 -3.22 3.34 4.35
C VAL A 8 -2.94 3.96 2.98
N PRO A 9 -2.55 5.25 2.88
CA PRO A 9 -2.47 5.96 1.60
C PRO A 9 -1.17 5.70 0.83
N VAL A 10 -0.28 4.85 1.36
CA VAL A 10 1.03 4.56 0.81
C VAL A 10 1.25 3.06 0.73
N PHE A 11 1.58 2.59 -0.47
CA PHE A 11 2.20 1.30 -0.71
C PHE A 11 3.73 1.45 -0.63
N ASP A 12 4.41 0.50 0.00
CA ASP A 12 5.87 0.48 0.18
C ASP A 12 6.35 -0.98 0.20
N ASP A 13 6.82 -1.47 -0.96
CA ASP A 13 7.20 -2.88 -1.14
C ASP A 13 8.45 -3.29 -0.33
N HIS A 14 9.26 -2.32 0.08
CA HIS A 14 10.46 -2.57 0.86
C HIS A 14 10.16 -2.97 2.31
N ARG A 15 8.95 -2.69 2.81
CA ARG A 15 8.53 -3.07 4.17
C ARG A 15 8.27 -4.56 4.33
N ASN A 16 8.03 -5.30 3.24
CA ASN A 16 7.73 -6.73 3.25
C ASN A 16 6.54 -7.12 4.17
N THR A 17 5.55 -6.24 4.37
CA THR A 17 4.40 -6.47 5.29
C THR A 17 3.10 -6.96 4.63
N TYR A 18 3.11 -7.25 3.32
CA TYR A 18 1.89 -7.58 2.57
C TYR A 18 1.56 -9.07 2.49
N TYR A 19 2.42 -9.92 3.04
CA TYR A 19 2.22 -11.37 3.11
C TYR A 19 2.09 -11.83 4.56
N ASP A 20 1.09 -12.67 4.82
CA ASP A 20 0.89 -13.34 6.10
C ASP A 20 0.82 -14.86 5.86
N PRO A 21 1.79 -15.65 6.35
CA PRO A 21 1.77 -17.11 6.22
C PRO A 21 0.52 -17.77 6.82
N ALA A 22 -0.12 -17.14 7.81
CA ALA A 22 -1.36 -17.61 8.42
C ALA A 22 -2.60 -17.31 7.56
N ASN A 23 -2.49 -16.42 6.58
CA ASN A 23 -3.55 -16.07 5.63
C ASN A 23 -3.02 -16.02 4.18
N PRO A 24 -2.60 -17.18 3.62
CA PRO A 24 -1.87 -17.22 2.36
C PRO A 24 -2.73 -16.90 1.13
N THR A 25 -4.07 -17.04 1.22
CA THR A 25 -5.00 -16.74 0.14
C THR A 25 -5.53 -15.30 0.18
N GLY A 26 -5.46 -14.64 1.35
CA GLY A 26 -5.89 -13.26 1.55
C GLY A 26 -4.74 -12.25 1.63
N SER A 27 -3.53 -12.64 1.28
CA SER A 27 -2.33 -11.81 1.32
C SER A 27 -1.50 -11.96 0.03
N VAL A 28 -0.54 -11.07 -0.20
CA VAL A 28 0.22 -11.01 -1.46
C VAL A 28 1.72 -10.97 -1.18
N LYS A 29 2.47 -11.89 -1.80
CA LYS A 29 3.93 -11.80 -1.84
C LYS A 29 4.33 -10.77 -2.88
N VAL A 30 5.09 -9.77 -2.44
CA VAL A 30 5.64 -8.72 -3.30
C VAL A 30 7.14 -8.89 -3.39
N THR A 31 7.69 -8.64 -4.57
CA THR A 31 9.14 -8.53 -4.75
C THR A 31 9.58 -7.18 -4.22
N ASP A 32 10.69 -7.15 -3.47
CA ASP A 32 11.31 -5.90 -3.04
C ASP A 32 11.97 -5.22 -4.24
N THR A 33 11.29 -4.22 -4.82
CA THR A 33 11.82 -3.41 -5.93
C THR A 33 12.20 -2.00 -5.48
N ASN A 34 12.14 -1.72 -4.18
CA ASN A 34 12.31 -0.40 -3.60
C ASN A 34 11.37 0.63 -4.25
N THR A 35 10.08 0.30 -4.33
CA THR A 35 9.00 1.12 -4.92
C THR A 35 8.01 1.58 -3.86
N THR A 36 7.63 2.85 -3.94
CA THR A 36 6.48 3.42 -3.22
C THR A 36 5.44 3.98 -4.19
N ILE A 37 4.17 3.84 -3.80
CA ILE A 37 3.04 4.45 -4.51
C ILE A 37 2.20 5.17 -3.46
N SER A 38 2.03 6.48 -3.60
CA SER A 38 1.30 7.30 -2.64
C SER A 38 0.15 8.06 -3.31
N ILE A 39 -0.96 8.21 -2.60
CA ILE A 39 -2.09 9.01 -3.06
C ILE A 39 -1.76 10.50 -2.87
N LEU A 40 -1.74 11.27 -3.96
CA LEU A 40 -1.61 12.72 -3.92
C LEU A 40 -2.97 13.42 -3.81
N SER A 41 -3.95 12.92 -4.58
CA SER A 41 -5.29 13.49 -4.61
C SER A 41 -6.30 12.42 -5.00
N GLN A 42 -7.46 12.45 -4.36
CA GLN A 42 -8.62 11.66 -4.72
C GLN A 42 -9.91 12.45 -4.45
N PRO A 43 -10.93 12.32 -5.30
CA PRO A 43 -12.22 12.94 -5.03
C PRO A 43 -12.95 12.20 -3.90
N LEU A 44 -13.84 12.91 -3.20
CA LEU A 44 -14.75 12.29 -2.23
C LEU A 44 -15.68 11.25 -2.90
N SER A 45 -16.01 11.49 -4.17
CA SER A 45 -16.77 10.60 -5.04
C SER A 45 -16.23 10.69 -6.47
N GLY A 46 -15.90 9.56 -7.08
CA GLY A 46 -15.37 9.51 -8.45
C GLY A 46 -14.51 8.28 -8.68
N SER A 47 -14.04 8.11 -9.92
CA SER A 47 -13.29 6.92 -10.35
C SER A 47 -11.81 7.19 -10.66
N THR A 48 -11.35 8.43 -10.51
CA THR A 48 -9.96 8.82 -10.83
C THR A 48 -9.21 9.25 -9.56
N ILE A 49 -7.97 8.82 -9.44
CA ILE A 49 -7.04 9.23 -8.39
C ILE A 49 -5.71 9.66 -9.03
N THR A 50 -5.02 10.59 -8.38
CA THR A 50 -3.64 10.95 -8.75
C THR A 50 -2.69 10.30 -7.76
N VAL A 51 -1.71 9.58 -8.27
CA VAL A 51 -0.68 8.91 -7.46
C VAL A 51 0.71 9.41 -7.81
N HIS A 52 1.59 9.40 -6.82
CA HIS A 52 3.03 9.59 -7.00
C HIS A 52 3.73 8.24 -6.87
N VAL A 53 4.56 7.91 -7.85
CA VAL A 53 5.38 6.70 -7.85
C VAL A 53 6.82 7.12 -7.65
N ASP A 54 7.47 6.54 -6.65
CA ASP A 54 8.84 6.89 -6.28
C ASP A 54 9.60 5.67 -5.76
N ARG A 55 10.88 5.86 -5.49
CA ARG A 55 11.70 4.92 -4.74
C ARG A 55 11.25 4.85 -3.29
N ALA A 56 11.17 3.64 -2.74
CA ALA A 56 11.05 3.47 -1.31
C ALA A 56 12.24 4.14 -0.61
N THR A 57 11.92 4.97 0.39
CA THR A 57 12.92 5.54 1.27
C THR A 57 13.00 4.65 2.50
N LEU A 58 14.21 4.20 2.83
CA LEU A 58 14.49 3.65 4.15
C LEU A 58 14.05 4.70 5.17
N LYS A 59 13.03 4.39 5.99
CA LYS A 59 12.77 5.23 7.17
C LYS A 59 14.04 5.20 8.02
N LYS A 60 14.69 6.36 8.19
CA LYS A 60 15.67 6.56 9.27
C LYS A 60 14.99 6.41 10.62
#